data_AF-A0A4Y3FW14-F1
#
_entry.id   AF-A0A4Y3FW14-F1
#
_cell.length_a   1.000
_cell.length_b   1.000
_cell.length_c   1.000
_cell.angle_alpha   90.00
_cell.angle_beta   90.00
_cell.angle_gamma   90.00
#
_symmetry.space_group_name_H-M   'P 1'
#
loop_
_entity.id
_entity.type
_entity.pdbx_description
1 polymer ?
#
loop_
_entity_poly.entity_id
_entity_poly.type
_entity_poly.pdbx_seq_one_letter_code
_entity_poly.pdbx_strand_id
1 'polypeptide(L)' 'MVKRDVSEQPMEIRMEGYEVVEKIAKPCATSARVLVPKGWIGKKVRIVRLEP' A
#
# COMPACT_ATOMS: atom_id res chain seq x y z
N MET A 1 4.94 -20.18 -0.57
CA MET A 1 4.18 -19.09 0.06
C MET A 1 5.03 -18.58 1.23
N VAL A 2 5.75 -17.47 1.03
CA VAL A 2 6.61 -16.92 2.09
C VAL A 2 5.70 -16.33 3.16
N LYS A 3 5.62 -16.97 4.33
CA LYS A 3 4.97 -16.38 5.50
C LYS A 3 5.80 -15.16 5.89
N ARG A 4 5.27 -13.97 5.66
CA ARG A 4 5.80 -12.74 6.25
C ARG A 4 5.09 -12.58 7.59
N ASP A 5 5.86 -12.51 8.67
CA ASP A 5 5.37 -12.04 9.96
C ASP A 5 5.01 -10.56 9.80
N VAL A 6 3.75 -10.28 9.49
CA VAL A 6 3.24 -8.91 9.49
C VAL A 6 2.72 -8.65 10.89
N SER A 7 3.15 -7.54 11.49
CA SER A 7 2.64 -7.12 12.79
C SER A 7 1.14 -6.85 12.68
N GLU A 8 0.36 -7.55 13.50
CA GLU A 8 -1.09 -7.29 13.69
C GLU A 8 -1.33 -6.04 14.54
N GLN A 9 -0.28 -5.53 15.20
CA GLN A 9 -0.33 -4.29 15.96
C GLN A 9 0.05 -3.10 15.05
N PRO A 10 -0.72 -2.00 15.08
CA PRO A 10 -0.38 -0.80 14.33
C PRO A 10 0.93 -0.19 14.85
N MET A 11 1.71 0.41 13.94
CA MET A 11 2.97 1.10 14.26
C MET A 11 2.98 2.50 13.64
N GLU A 12 3.70 3.44 14.27
CA GLU A 12 3.90 4.76 13.70
C GLU A 12 4.90 4.68 12.53
N ILE A 13 4.49 5.18 11.36
CA ILE A 13 5.34 5.27 10.18
C ILE A 13 5.38 6.73 9.72
N ARG A 14 6.56 7.36 9.81
CA ARG A 14 6.78 8.73 9.32
C ARG A 14 7.29 8.70 7.88
N MET A 15 6.66 9.47 7.00
CA MET A 15 7.12 9.64 5.62
C MET A 15 6.74 10.98 5.04
N GLU A 16 7.56 11.46 4.11
CA GLU A 16 7.23 12.59 3.24
C GLU A 16 6.59 12.07 1.95
N GLY A 17 5.64 12.84 1.42
CA GLY A 17 4.91 12.53 0.20
C GLY A 17 4.21 13.77 -0.35
N TYR A 18 3.81 13.70 -1.62
CA TYR A 18 3.09 14.79 -2.29
C TYR A 18 1.58 14.71 -2.12
N GLU A 19 1.04 13.48 -2.04
CA GLU A 19 -0.39 13.19 -1.99
C GLU A 19 -0.61 11.84 -1.31
N VAL A 20 -1.71 11.70 -0.55
CA VAL A 20 -2.14 10.45 0.09
C VAL A 20 -3.52 10.06 -0.42
N VAL A 21 -3.69 8.80 -0.79
CA VAL A 21 -4.98 8.26 -1.25
C VAL A 21 -5.25 6.93 -0.56
N GLU A 22 -6.37 6.84 0.15
CA GLU A 22 -6.81 5.62 0.81
C GLU A 22 -7.75 4.81 -0.07
N LYS A 23 -7.44 3.53 -0.26
CA LYS A 23 -8.22 2.60 -1.09
C LYS A 23 -8.03 1.16 -0.59
N ILE A 24 -9.06 0.35 -0.82
CA ILE A 24 -9.02 -1.08 -0.54
C ILE A 24 -8.20 -1.80 -1.63
N ALA A 25 -7.24 -2.59 -1.19
CA ALA A 25 -6.47 -3.46 -2.07
C ALA A 25 -7.38 -4.57 -2.63
N LYS A 26 -7.36 -4.76 -3.96
CA LYS A 26 -8.17 -5.77 -4.65
C LYS A 26 -7.30 -6.93 -5.12
N PRO A 27 -7.82 -8.16 -5.22
CA PRO A 27 -7.09 -9.29 -5.78
C PRO A 27 -6.55 -9.02 -7.20
N CYS A 28 -5.36 -9.54 -7.49
CA CYS A 28 -4.71 -9.49 -8.80
C CYS A 28 -3.81 -10.73 -9.00
N ALA A 29 -4.34 -11.80 -9.61
CA ALA A 29 -3.64 -13.07 -9.77
C ALA A 29 -3.03 -13.56 -8.44
N THR A 30 -1.70 -13.55 -8.30
CA THR A 30 -0.99 -13.99 -7.09
C THR A 30 -0.65 -12.85 -6.12
N SER A 31 -1.20 -11.65 -6.33
CA SER A 31 -0.94 -10.45 -5.51
C SER A 31 -2.21 -9.63 -5.26
N ALA A 32 -2.05 -8.47 -4.61
CA ALA A 32 -3.08 -7.46 -4.49
C ALA A 32 -2.65 -6.18 -5.22
N ARG A 33 -3.64 -5.40 -5.69
CA ARG A 33 -3.43 -4.13 -6.38
C ARG A 33 -4.27 -3.02 -5.76
N VAL A 34 -3.71 -1.82 -5.76
CA VAL A 34 -4.43 -0.57 -5.47
C VAL A 34 -4.41 0.28 -6.74
N LEU A 35 -5.57 0.74 -7.19
CA LEU A 35 -5.65 1.64 -8.35
C LEU A 35 -5.36 3.07 -7.91
N VAL A 36 -4.35 3.70 -8.50
CA VAL A 36 -3.94 5.09 -8.19
C VAL A 36 -4.36 6.06 -9.29
N PRO A 37 -4.39 7.38 -9.04
CA PRO A 37 -4.65 8.38 -10.08
C PRO A 37 -3.72 8.21 -11.29
N LYS A 38 -4.22 8.46 -12.51
CA LYS A 38 -3.43 8.31 -13.76
C LYS A 38 -2.17 9.19 -13.76
N GLY A 39 -2.20 10.34 -13.10
CA GLY A 39 -1.04 11.25 -13.00
C GLY A 39 0.16 10.66 -12.24
N TRP A 40 -0.02 9.54 -11.54
CA TRP A 40 1.07 8.88 -10.82
C TRP A 40 1.88 7.90 -11.70
N ILE A 41 1.51 7.73 -12.97
CA ILE A 41 2.30 6.90 -13.92
C ILE A 41 3.75 7.40 -13.97
N GLY A 42 4.70 6.49 -13.77
CA GLY A 42 6.14 6.79 -13.72
C GLY A 42 6.63 7.43 -12.43
N LYS A 43 5.77 7.66 -11.43
CA LYS A 43 6.16 8.20 -10.12
C LYS A 43 6.45 7.07 -9.12
N LYS A 44 7.36 7.33 -8.18
CA LYS A 44 7.65 6.41 -7.08
C LYS A 44 6.57 6.57 -6.01
N VAL A 45 5.91 5.48 -5.66
CA VAL A 45 4.81 5.45 -4.68
C VAL A 45 5.17 4.56 -3.50
N ARG A 46 4.70 4.92 -2.31
CA ARG A 46 4.74 4.07 -1.11
C ARG A 46 3.31 3.68 -0.76
N ILE A 47 3.07 2.41 -0.43
CA ILE A 47 1.78 1.90 0.03
C ILE A 47 1.95 1.45 1.47
N VAL A 48 1.09 1.95 2.35
CA VAL A 48 1.01 1.53 3.75
C VAL A 48 -0.26 0.73 3.91
N ARG A 49 -0.15 -0.46 4.51
CA ARG A 49 -1.33 -1.25 4.89
C ARG A 49 -1.89 -0.67 6.20
N LEU A 50 -3.15 -0.27 6.18
CA LEU A 50 -3.80 0.38 7.33
C LEU A 50 -4.56 -0.59 8.24
N GLU A 51 -4.81 -1.81 7.77
CA GLU A 51 -5.52 -2.87 8.51
C GLU A 51 -4.65 -4.13 8.69
N PRO A 52 -4.91 -4.97 9.70
CA PRO A 52 -4.17 -6.22 9.95
C PRO A 52 -4.29 -7.27 8.84
#